data_AF-A0A1S2QHX8-F1
#
_entry.id   AF-A0A1S2QHX8-F1
#
_cell.length_a   1.000
_cell.length_b   1.000
_cell.length_c   1.000
_cell.angle_alpha   90.00
_cell.angle_beta   90.00
_cell.angle_gamma   90.00
#
_symmetry.space_group_name_H-M   'P 1'
#
loop_
_entity.id
_entity.type
_entity.pdbx_description
1 polymer ?
#
loop_
_entity_poly.entity_id
_entity_poly.type
_entity_poly.pdbx_seq_one_letter_code
_entity_poly.pdbx_strand_id
1 'polypeptide(L)'
;MEKRPPCPPGAPRWVALFRPSAQDSWTVGAESPDRGPVLYAVADMTRTVRARGEEVTVALWGPENGAWRLFDASADRAPAASVSSSAAPAASAASSDGPAPGAAAPTVLVQRMTGRRHQVLVAALGKAGLHDLSAEDGEAVRVLADVLDEPTVRRVAHWLSVAGGRS
;
A
#
# COMPACT_ATOMS: atom_id res chain seq x y z
N MET A 1 -27.48 10.10 2.91
CA MET A 1 -27.28 8.81 2.21
C MET A 1 -25.82 8.43 2.29
N GLU A 2 -25.51 7.13 2.35
CA GLU A 2 -24.27 6.64 2.95
C GLU A 2 -23.02 6.90 2.09
N LYS A 3 -22.21 7.89 2.49
CA LYS A 3 -20.91 8.17 1.88
C LYS A 3 -19.87 7.06 2.13
N ARG A 4 -20.13 6.15 3.06
CA ARG A 4 -19.18 5.12 3.50
C ARG A 4 -19.45 3.81 2.74
N PRO A 5 -18.42 3.11 2.27
CA PRO A 5 -18.60 1.78 1.68
C PRO A 5 -19.16 0.79 2.72
N PRO A 6 -20.12 -0.07 2.38
CA PRO A 6 -20.61 -1.12 3.27
C PRO A 6 -19.52 -2.17 3.51
N CYS A 7 -19.59 -2.85 4.66
CA CYS A 7 -18.74 -4.01 4.94
C CYS A 7 -19.21 -5.22 4.11
N PRO A 8 -18.33 -5.92 3.37
CA PRO A 8 -18.73 -7.10 2.59
C PRO A 8 -19.22 -8.25 3.48
N PRO A 9 -20.21 -9.05 3.02
CA PRO A 9 -20.69 -10.21 3.76
C PRO A 9 -19.74 -11.41 3.65
N GLY A 10 -19.75 -12.28 4.67
CA GLY A 10 -19.03 -13.55 4.69
C GLY A 10 -17.61 -13.47 5.26
N ALA A 11 -16.79 -14.49 4.96
CA ALA A 11 -15.43 -14.61 5.47
C ALA A 11 -14.49 -13.54 4.87
N PRO A 12 -13.62 -12.89 5.67
CA PRO A 12 -12.69 -11.86 5.21
C PRO A 12 -11.78 -12.31 4.07
N ARG A 13 -11.87 -11.58 2.96
CA ARG A 13 -11.04 -11.72 1.74
C ARG A 13 -10.78 -10.33 1.16
N TRP A 14 -9.98 -10.20 0.12
CA TRP A 14 -9.79 -8.89 -0.52
C TRP A 14 -10.97 -8.60 -1.45
N VAL A 15 -11.61 -7.43 -1.28
CA VAL A 15 -12.78 -7.01 -2.06
C VAL A 15 -12.66 -5.53 -2.38
N ALA A 16 -12.64 -5.18 -3.67
CA ALA A 16 -12.75 -3.79 -4.11
C ALA A 16 -14.21 -3.45 -4.42
N LEU A 17 -14.73 -2.47 -3.68
CA LEU A 17 -16.00 -1.82 -3.94
C LEU A 17 -15.76 -0.54 -4.74
N PHE A 18 -16.62 -0.30 -5.72
CA PHE A 18 -16.56 0.85 -6.61
C PHE A 18 -17.88 1.62 -6.56
N ARG A 19 -17.80 2.95 -6.68
CA ARG A 19 -18.96 3.84 -6.79
C ARG A 19 -18.70 4.82 -7.94
N PRO A 20 -19.30 4.59 -9.12
CA PRO A 20 -19.25 5.52 -10.24
C PRO A 20 -19.81 6.89 -9.84
N SER A 21 -19.32 7.99 -10.41
CA SER A 21 -19.87 9.33 -10.14
C SER A 21 -21.35 9.48 -10.49
N ALA A 22 -21.85 8.70 -11.45
CA ALA A 22 -23.24 8.66 -11.88
C ALA A 22 -24.15 7.71 -11.07
N GLN A 23 -23.60 6.94 -10.11
CA GLN A 23 -24.36 5.97 -9.31
C GLN A 23 -24.01 6.10 -7.82
N ASP A 24 -24.96 6.49 -6.99
CA ASP A 24 -24.77 6.59 -5.53
C ASP A 24 -24.80 5.23 -4.79
N SER A 25 -24.60 4.13 -5.52
CA SER A 25 -24.53 2.76 -4.99
C SER A 25 -23.12 2.18 -5.11
N TRP A 26 -22.63 1.57 -4.04
CA TRP A 26 -21.41 0.78 -4.05
C TRP A 26 -21.66 -0.60 -4.69
N THR A 27 -20.77 -1.02 -5.59
CA THR A 27 -20.81 -2.33 -6.27
C THR A 27 -19.48 -3.06 -6.10
N VAL A 28 -19.51 -4.39 -6.03
CA VAL A 28 -18.28 -5.21 -6.04
C VAL A 28 -17.75 -5.26 -7.47
N GLY A 29 -16.50 -4.81 -7.69
CA GLY A 29 -15.84 -4.88 -8.99
C GLY A 29 -14.67 -5.87 -9.05
N ALA A 30 -14.11 -6.26 -7.91
CA ALA A 30 -13.13 -7.35 -7.82
C ALA A 30 -13.14 -7.98 -6.44
N GLU A 31 -13.01 -9.30 -6.37
CA GLU A 31 -12.72 -10.03 -5.12
C GLU A 31 -11.69 -11.15 -5.35
N SER A 32 -10.90 -11.45 -4.33
CA SER A 32 -9.91 -12.54 -4.34
C SER A 32 -9.49 -12.91 -2.91
N PRO A 33 -9.05 -14.15 -2.65
CA PRO A 33 -8.30 -14.48 -1.43
C PRO A 33 -7.04 -13.62 -1.25
N ASP A 34 -6.42 -13.20 -2.36
CA ASP A 34 -5.14 -12.49 -2.39
C ASP A 34 -5.27 -11.01 -2.73
N ARG A 35 -4.42 -10.16 -2.12
CA ARG A 35 -4.45 -8.70 -2.36
C ARG A 35 -4.03 -8.32 -3.77
N GLY A 36 -3.05 -9.03 -4.34
CA GLY A 36 -2.42 -8.70 -5.62
C GLY A 36 -3.41 -8.60 -6.79
N PRO A 37 -4.21 -9.66 -7.06
CA PRO A 37 -5.22 -9.64 -8.12
C PRO A 37 -6.24 -8.50 -7.99
N VAL A 38 -6.69 -8.19 -6.76
CA VAL A 38 -7.64 -7.09 -6.52
C VAL A 38 -7.02 -5.73 -6.83
N LEU A 39 -5.78 -5.49 -6.42
CA LEU A 39 -5.07 -4.25 -6.75
C LEU A 39 -4.81 -4.08 -8.24
N TYR A 40 -4.49 -5.18 -8.95
CA TYR A 40 -4.34 -5.17 -10.40
C TYR A 40 -5.65 -4.79 -11.10
N ALA A 41 -6.76 -5.43 -10.73
CA ALA A 41 -8.09 -5.13 -11.28
C ALA A 41 -8.53 -3.68 -10.98
N VAL A 42 -8.26 -3.18 -9.76
CA VAL A 42 -8.50 -1.77 -9.40
C VAL A 42 -7.71 -0.82 -10.30
N ALA A 43 -6.42 -1.08 -10.51
CA ALA A 43 -5.55 -0.23 -11.33
C ALA A 43 -5.99 -0.20 -12.80
N ASP A 44 -6.30 -1.37 -13.37
CA ASP A 44 -6.74 -1.49 -14.77
C ASP A 44 -8.11 -0.84 -15.01
N MET A 45 -9.07 -1.07 -14.12
CA MET A 45 -10.39 -0.47 -14.25
C MET A 45 -10.36 1.05 -14.03
N THR A 46 -9.59 1.55 -13.06
CA THR A 46 -9.45 3.00 -12.84
C THR A 46 -8.76 3.68 -14.04
N ARG A 47 -7.78 3.01 -14.66
CA ARG A 47 -7.15 3.48 -15.92
C ARG A 47 -8.17 3.55 -17.06
N THR A 48 -9.00 2.53 -17.21
CA THR A 48 -10.06 2.48 -18.24
C THR A 48 -11.13 3.55 -18.05
N VAL A 49 -11.57 3.77 -16.80
CA VAL A 49 -12.54 4.82 -16.44
C VAL A 49 -11.97 6.22 -16.78
N ARG A 50 -10.73 6.52 -16.36
CA ARG A 50 -10.09 7.81 -16.69
C ARG A 50 -9.85 8.01 -18.19
N ALA A 51 -9.56 6.95 -18.94
CA ALA A 51 -9.42 7.03 -20.39
C ALA A 51 -10.72 7.46 -21.11
N ARG A 52 -11.88 7.31 -20.45
CA ARG A 52 -13.19 7.81 -20.92
C ARG A 52 -13.55 9.20 -20.42
N GLY A 53 -12.70 9.83 -19.61
CA GLY A 53 -12.99 11.09 -18.92
C GLY A 53 -13.92 10.95 -17.72
N GLU A 54 -14.14 9.73 -17.24
CA GLU A 54 -14.96 9.43 -16.07
C GLU A 54 -14.08 9.35 -14.79
N GLU A 55 -14.71 9.42 -13.62
CA GLU A 55 -14.05 9.20 -12.31
C GLU A 55 -14.87 8.24 -11.45
N VAL A 56 -14.19 7.39 -10.68
CA VAL A 56 -14.79 6.35 -9.84
C VAL A 56 -14.21 6.40 -8.43
N THR A 57 -15.07 6.37 -7.40
CA THR A 57 -14.60 6.20 -6.02
C THR A 57 -14.31 4.72 -5.77
N VAL A 58 -13.16 4.39 -5.18
CA VAL A 58 -12.76 3.01 -4.86
C VAL A 58 -12.59 2.85 -3.35
N ALA A 59 -13.08 1.75 -2.81
CA ALA A 59 -12.88 1.32 -1.42
C ALA A 59 -12.41 -0.13 -1.39
N LEU A 60 -11.24 -0.39 -0.78
CA LEU A 60 -10.69 -1.74 -0.68
C LEU A 60 -10.97 -2.31 0.72
N TRP A 61 -11.71 -3.40 0.80
CA TRP A 61 -11.81 -4.21 2.01
C TRP A 61 -10.81 -5.36 1.96
N GLY A 62 -10.31 -5.76 3.12
CA GLY A 62 -9.40 -6.89 3.26
C GLY A 62 -9.39 -7.49 4.66
N PRO A 63 -8.83 -8.70 4.82
CA PRO A 63 -8.61 -9.32 6.12
C PRO A 63 -7.50 -8.59 6.90
N GLU A 64 -7.76 -8.23 8.15
CA GLU A 64 -6.73 -7.95 9.15
C GLU A 64 -7.09 -8.65 10.46
N ASN A 65 -6.14 -9.44 11.00
CA ASN A 65 -6.34 -10.25 12.21
C ASN A 65 -7.60 -11.14 12.19
N GLY A 66 -7.99 -11.63 11.00
CA GLY A 66 -9.20 -12.44 10.81
C GLY A 66 -10.52 -11.66 10.80
N ALA A 67 -10.48 -10.32 10.79
CA ALA A 67 -11.63 -9.44 10.68
C ALA A 67 -11.60 -8.60 9.39
N TRP A 68 -12.75 -8.06 8.98
CA TRP A 68 -12.84 -7.11 7.88
C TRP A 68 -12.27 -5.74 8.27
N ARG A 69 -11.32 -5.22 7.48
CA ARG A 69 -10.87 -3.83 7.54
C ARG A 69 -11.05 -3.13 6.19
N LEU A 70 -11.49 -1.87 6.27
CA LEU A 70 -11.47 -0.94 5.15
C LEU A 70 -10.08 -0.32 5.02
N PHE A 71 -9.44 -0.56 3.89
CA PHE A 71 -8.25 0.11 3.38
C PHE A 71 -8.73 1.15 2.36
N ASP A 72 -8.77 2.42 2.76
CA ASP A 72 -9.21 3.48 1.86
C ASP A 72 -8.16 3.71 0.76
N ALA A 73 -8.58 3.64 -0.51
CA ALA A 73 -7.71 3.86 -1.66
C ALA A 73 -7.33 5.35 -1.85
N SER A 74 -7.98 6.26 -1.10
CA SER A 74 -7.74 7.71 -1.13
C SER A 74 -6.88 8.23 0.03
N ALA A 75 -6.60 7.41 1.06
CA ALA A 75 -6.01 7.85 2.32
C ALA A 75 -4.47 7.85 2.39
N ASP A 76 -3.76 7.56 1.29
CA ASP A 76 -2.28 7.68 1.22
C ASP A 76 -1.82 9.01 0.59
N ARG A 77 -2.61 10.08 0.80
CA ARG A 77 -2.24 11.47 0.47
C ARG A 77 -2.25 12.40 1.70
N ALA A 78 -1.48 12.00 2.73
CA ALA A 78 -0.88 12.85 3.79
C ALA A 78 -1.82 13.54 4.81
N PRO A 79 -1.32 14.04 5.96
CA PRO A 79 0.05 13.98 6.52
C PRO A 79 0.14 13.23 7.88
N ALA A 80 1.28 13.37 8.56
CA ALA A 80 1.60 12.68 9.83
C ALA A 80 0.99 13.33 11.10
N ALA A 81 1.15 12.63 12.24
CA ALA A 81 0.54 12.84 13.56
C ALA A 81 -0.93 12.35 13.65
N SER A 82 -1.35 11.60 14.67
CA SER A 82 -0.89 11.63 16.06
C SER A 82 -0.54 10.25 16.68
N VAL A 83 0.33 10.29 17.69
CA VAL A 83 0.65 9.14 18.55
C VAL A 83 -0.47 8.84 19.55
N SER A 84 -0.71 7.55 19.80
CA SER A 84 -0.95 6.99 21.15
C SER A 84 -0.89 5.47 21.12
N SER A 85 0.14 4.93 21.78
CA SER A 85 0.26 3.51 22.08
C SER A 85 -0.75 3.09 23.15
N SER A 86 -1.28 1.87 23.09
CA SER A 86 -1.18 0.91 24.21
C SER A 86 -1.67 -0.50 23.85
N ALA A 87 -1.07 -1.50 24.51
CA ALA A 87 -1.55 -2.87 24.75
C ALA A 87 -1.83 -3.82 23.55
N ALA A 88 -0.94 -4.81 23.43
CA ALA A 88 -1.23 -6.20 23.09
C ALA A 88 -0.67 -7.08 24.25
N PRO A 89 -0.79 -8.43 24.29
CA PRO A 89 -1.54 -9.38 23.45
C PRO A 89 -2.30 -10.48 24.27
N ALA A 90 -2.56 -11.65 23.65
CA ALA A 90 -2.99 -12.97 24.20
C ALA A 90 -4.52 -13.20 24.32
N ALA A 91 -5.16 -14.14 23.59
CA ALA A 91 -5.12 -15.64 23.66
C ALA A 91 -6.32 -16.18 24.48
N SER A 92 -6.97 -17.33 24.26
CA SER A 92 -7.04 -18.38 23.22
C SER A 92 -8.44 -19.05 23.37
N ALA A 93 -8.92 -20.08 22.66
CA ALA A 93 -8.39 -21.09 21.71
C ALA A 93 -9.47 -21.32 20.59
N ALA A 94 -9.62 -22.41 19.83
CA ALA A 94 -9.00 -23.74 19.70
C ALA A 94 -9.18 -24.22 18.23
N SER A 95 -8.53 -25.25 17.67
CA SER A 95 -7.23 -25.91 17.88
C SER A 95 -7.01 -26.90 16.72
N SER A 96 -5.75 -27.11 16.30
CA SER A 96 -5.18 -28.17 15.41
C SER A 96 -4.47 -27.59 14.18
N ASP A 97 -3.22 -27.95 13.86
CA ASP A 97 -2.10 -28.38 14.71
C ASP A 97 -0.78 -27.93 14.03
N GLY A 98 0.33 -27.85 14.77
CA GLY A 98 1.57 -27.15 14.38
C GLY A 98 2.47 -27.86 13.34
N PRO A 99 3.69 -27.31 13.09
CA PRO A 99 4.57 -26.79 14.14
C PRO A 99 4.85 -25.27 14.17
N ALA A 100 4.90 -24.76 15.40
CA ALA A 100 5.66 -23.60 15.90
C ALA A 100 5.49 -22.20 15.25
N PRO A 101 4.72 -21.29 15.89
CA PRO A 101 4.82 -19.85 15.64
C PRO A 101 6.02 -19.25 16.40
N GLY A 102 7.20 -19.30 15.79
CA GLY A 102 8.42 -18.71 16.35
C GLY A 102 9.44 -18.39 15.26
N ALA A 103 10.05 -17.20 15.33
CA ALA A 103 11.12 -16.76 14.43
C ALA A 103 10.79 -16.69 12.91
N ALA A 104 9.67 -16.07 12.56
CA ALA A 104 9.60 -15.21 11.36
C ALA A 104 9.93 -13.74 11.76
N ALA A 105 10.91 -13.55 12.63
CA ALA A 105 12.31 -13.23 12.30
C ALA A 105 12.49 -11.78 11.80
N PRO A 106 13.49 -11.05 12.33
CA PRO A 106 13.71 -9.63 11.99
C PRO A 106 13.96 -9.42 10.49
N THR A 107 14.38 -10.45 9.76
CA THR A 107 14.55 -10.48 8.30
C THR A 107 13.33 -10.02 7.53
N VAL A 108 12.11 -10.42 7.89
CA VAL A 108 10.88 -10.00 7.16
C VAL A 108 10.61 -8.50 7.36
N LEU A 109 10.91 -7.98 8.55
CA LEU A 109 10.78 -6.55 8.83
C LEU A 109 11.88 -5.75 8.12
N VAL A 110 13.13 -6.22 8.15
CA VAL A 110 14.27 -5.63 7.43
C VAL A 110 13.98 -5.58 5.92
N GLN A 111 13.54 -6.68 5.31
CA GLN A 111 13.16 -6.72 3.89
C GLN A 111 12.05 -5.70 3.54
N ARG A 112 11.02 -5.57 4.39
CA ARG A 112 9.96 -4.56 4.22
C ARG A 112 10.50 -3.13 4.36
N MET A 113 11.47 -2.89 5.24
CA MET A 113 12.11 -1.59 5.41
C MET A 113 13.08 -1.26 4.27
N THR A 114 13.88 -2.21 3.78
CA THR A 114 14.71 -2.05 2.56
C THR A 114 13.82 -1.78 1.34
N GLY A 115 12.70 -2.51 1.19
CA GLY A 115 11.72 -2.26 0.13
C GLY A 115 11.10 -0.86 0.18
N ARG A 116 10.73 -0.37 1.37
CA ARG A 116 10.22 1.01 1.56
C ARG A 116 11.28 2.06 1.23
N ARG A 117 12.51 1.88 1.74
CA ARG A 117 13.65 2.78 1.46
C ARG A 117 13.96 2.86 -0.04
N HIS A 118 13.94 1.72 -0.73
CA HIS A 118 14.15 1.63 -2.18
C HIS A 118 13.06 2.40 -2.96
N GLN A 119 11.78 2.21 -2.61
CA GLN A 119 10.68 2.96 -3.24
C GLN A 119 10.82 4.48 -3.05
N VAL A 120 11.26 4.94 -1.88
CA VAL A 120 11.48 6.38 -1.62
C VAL A 120 12.62 6.94 -2.48
N LEU A 121 13.72 6.21 -2.65
CA LEU A 121 14.84 6.64 -3.50
C LEU A 121 14.44 6.67 -4.98
N VAL A 122 13.80 5.62 -5.51
CA VAL A 122 13.33 5.57 -6.91
C VAL A 122 12.33 6.69 -7.20
N ALA A 123 11.38 6.94 -6.30
CA ALA A 123 10.41 8.03 -6.45
C ALA A 123 11.06 9.43 -6.38
N ALA A 124 12.17 9.59 -5.66
CA ALA A 124 12.92 10.84 -5.60
C ALA A 124 13.80 11.07 -6.83
N LEU A 125 14.40 10.01 -7.40
CA LEU A 125 15.14 10.08 -8.67
C LEU A 125 14.21 10.43 -9.83
N GLY A 126 13.01 9.85 -9.89
CA GLY A 126 11.98 10.26 -10.86
C GLY A 126 11.56 11.73 -10.69
N LYS A 127 11.48 12.26 -9.46
CA LYS A 127 11.25 13.71 -9.24
C LYS A 127 12.43 14.59 -9.62
N ALA A 128 13.65 14.03 -9.68
CA ALA A 128 14.84 14.70 -10.18
C ALA A 128 14.96 14.66 -11.72
N GLY A 129 13.95 14.14 -12.43
CA GLY A 129 13.95 13.97 -13.88
C GLY A 129 14.68 12.72 -14.39
N LEU A 130 15.23 11.90 -13.48
CA LEU A 130 15.96 10.68 -13.83
C LEU A 130 14.99 9.49 -13.90
N HIS A 131 14.34 9.37 -15.06
CA HIS A 131 13.32 8.35 -15.34
C HIS A 131 13.87 7.09 -16.02
N ASP A 132 14.98 7.21 -16.74
CA ASP A 132 15.60 6.13 -17.52
C ASP A 132 16.77 5.54 -16.73
N LEU A 133 16.43 4.76 -15.70
CA LEU A 133 17.40 4.07 -14.84
C LEU A 133 17.80 2.74 -15.48
N SER A 134 19.09 2.52 -15.68
CA SER A 134 19.60 1.24 -16.15
C SER A 134 19.46 0.15 -15.08
N ALA A 135 19.73 -1.11 -15.45
CA ALA A 135 19.76 -2.20 -14.49
C ALA A 135 20.86 -2.01 -13.42
N GLU A 136 21.97 -1.36 -13.77
CA GLU A 136 23.07 -1.04 -12.85
C GLU A 136 22.66 0.06 -11.86
N ASP A 137 21.96 1.09 -12.33
CA ASP A 137 21.40 2.15 -11.47
C ASP A 137 20.36 1.58 -10.49
N GLY A 138 19.49 0.69 -10.98
CA GLY A 138 18.49 0.01 -10.16
C GLY A 138 19.11 -0.81 -9.02
N GLU A 139 20.25 -1.46 -9.27
CA GLU A 139 20.99 -2.21 -8.26
C GLU A 139 21.76 -1.29 -7.29
N ALA A 140 22.37 -0.21 -7.78
CA ALA A 140 22.98 0.81 -6.92
C ALA A 140 21.96 1.40 -5.94
N VAL A 141 20.73 1.67 -6.40
CA VAL A 141 19.62 2.16 -5.54
C VAL A 141 19.10 1.08 -4.57
N ARG A 142 19.27 -0.21 -4.86
CA ARG A 142 18.99 -1.29 -3.89
C ARG A 142 20.06 -1.37 -2.80
N VAL A 143 21.34 -1.33 -3.18
CA VAL A 143 22.46 -1.32 -2.22
C VAL A 143 22.36 -0.10 -1.29
N LEU A 144 22.05 1.08 -1.82
CA LEU A 144 21.81 2.28 -1.01
C LEU A 144 20.58 2.12 -0.09
N ALA A 145 19.50 1.50 -0.55
CA ALA A 145 18.32 1.27 0.26
C ALA A 145 18.53 0.25 1.40
N ASP A 146 19.51 -0.65 1.27
CA ASP A 146 19.83 -1.61 2.31
C ASP A 146 20.72 -1.00 3.40
N VAL A 147 21.78 -0.28 2.98
CA VAL A 147 22.79 0.35 3.86
C VAL A 147 22.26 1.61 4.58
N LEU A 148 21.48 2.46 3.91
CA LEU A 148 21.05 3.75 4.49
C LEU A 148 19.84 3.60 5.42
N ASP A 149 19.86 4.29 6.55
CA ASP A 149 18.73 4.36 7.47
C ASP A 149 17.62 5.31 6.99
N GLU A 150 16.39 5.08 7.46
CA GLU A 150 15.17 5.79 7.05
C GLU A 150 15.28 7.34 7.04
N PRO A 151 15.79 8.05 8.07
CA PRO A 151 15.90 9.51 8.02
C PRO A 151 16.99 9.98 7.05
N THR A 152 18.06 9.21 6.83
CA THR A 152 19.07 9.51 5.81
C THR A 152 18.49 9.36 4.40
N VAL A 153 17.73 8.29 4.14
CA VAL A 153 16.99 8.10 2.88
C VAL A 153 16.03 9.26 2.62
N ARG A 154 15.28 9.72 3.62
CA ARG A 154 14.40 10.90 3.48
C ARG A 154 15.16 12.18 3.19
N ARG A 155 16.34 12.37 3.78
CA ARG A 155 17.20 13.54 3.53
C ARG A 155 17.72 13.56 2.10
N VAL A 156 18.20 12.42 1.60
CA VAL A 156 18.63 12.25 0.19
C VAL A 156 17.45 12.49 -0.76
N ALA A 157 16.28 11.89 -0.49
CA ALA A 157 15.08 12.06 -1.29
C ALA A 157 14.59 13.52 -1.33
N HIS A 158 14.73 14.26 -0.22
CA HIS A 158 14.44 15.68 -0.16
C HIS A 158 15.42 16.49 -1.02
N TRP A 159 16.73 16.25 -0.93
CA TRP A 159 17.73 16.93 -1.76
C TRP A 159 17.51 16.67 -3.26
N LEU A 160 17.23 15.43 -3.66
CA LEU A 160 16.89 15.09 -5.05
C LEU A 160 15.64 15.84 -5.53
N SER A 161 14.60 15.92 -4.69
CA SER A 161 13.37 16.66 -5.02
C SER A 161 13.59 18.18 -5.13
N VAL A 162 14.49 18.75 -4.32
CA VAL A 162 14.85 20.18 -4.38
C VAL A 162 15.74 20.49 -5.59
N ALA A 163 16.65 19.58 -5.96
CA ALA A 163 17.50 19.72 -7.14
C ALA A 163 16.69 19.67 -8.44
N GLY A 164 15.74 18.73 -8.56
CA GLY A 164 14.83 18.63 -9.72
C GLY A 164 13.77 19.73 -9.81
N GLY A 165 13.49 20.45 -8.72
CA GLY A 165 12.53 21.55 -8.67
C GLY A 165 13.05 22.89 -9.22
N ARG A 166 14.27 22.93 -9.75
CA ARG A 166 14.88 24.09 -10.42
C ARG A 166 14.96 23.82 -11.93
N SER A 167 13.85 24.07 -12.63
CA SER A 167 13.74 24.04 -14.09
C SER A 167 12.75 25.11 -14.54
#